data_AF-A0A0F9AYR1-F1
#
_entry.id   AF-A0A0F9AYR1-F1
#
_cell.length_a   1.000
_cell.length_b   1.000
_cell.length_c   1.000
_cell.angle_alpha   90.00
_cell.angle_beta   90.00
_cell.angle_gamma   90.00
#
_symmetry.space_group_name_H-M   'P 1'
#
loop_
_entity.id
_entity.type
_entity.pdbx_description
1 polymer ?
#
loop_
_entity_poly.entity_id
_entity_poly.type
_entity_poly.pdbx_seq_one_letter_code
_entity_poly.pdbx_strand_id
1 'polypeptide(L)'
;EDTPMKGPQDLAGKKISVMVAGWQVIMDPLLVELGIDPASVEYVVAGPQWGQMVAQGKADAALVWLALDVQWDAVGLKLKYWRGTDFSVLPSNVYAVRKSDLKDSAKRDAIVKFLRGSSMGLHFGRFNPQAGAQIVYDQFASIREQMTPDLALESMRQLAYSFVEGERRGLGYGAFESEGWEKFLDIIADLGQTSRRLSLDETITNDLIEEANDFDKKRVERDAKAFKLSSTWKDVKTQGPFF
;
A
#
# COMPACT_ATOMS: atom_id res chain seq x y z
N GLU A 1 21.01 -9.78 2.29
CA GLU A 1 20.82 -11.02 1.49
C GLU A 1 21.22 -12.29 2.24
N ASP A 2 22.18 -12.23 3.17
CA ASP A 2 22.70 -13.40 3.90
C ASP A 2 21.91 -13.81 5.17
N THR A 3 20.63 -13.44 5.26
CA THR A 3 19.82 -13.81 6.44
C THR A 3 19.51 -15.31 6.45
N PRO A 4 19.64 -16.01 7.59
CA PRO A 4 19.21 -17.40 7.71
C PRO A 4 17.68 -17.56 7.70
N MET A 5 16.93 -16.45 7.82
CA MET A 5 15.48 -16.48 7.82
C MET A 5 14.94 -16.90 6.43
N LYS A 6 14.10 -17.92 6.44
CA LYS A 6 13.47 -18.51 5.26
C LYS A 6 12.14 -17.85 4.96
N GLY A 7 11.38 -17.49 5.99
CA GLY A 7 10.05 -16.89 5.85
C GLY A 7 9.66 -15.96 7.00
N PRO A 8 8.50 -15.29 6.89
CA PRO A 8 7.95 -14.43 7.94
C PRO A 8 7.75 -15.13 9.29
N GLN A 9 7.57 -16.46 9.31
CA GLN A 9 7.44 -17.24 10.54
C GLN A 9 8.71 -17.18 11.42
N ASP A 10 9.86 -16.91 10.82
CA ASP A 10 11.14 -16.80 11.54
C ASP A 10 11.31 -15.47 12.30
N LEU A 11 10.28 -14.59 12.29
CA LEU A 11 10.26 -13.33 13.05
C LEU A 11 10.10 -13.53 14.56
N ALA A 12 9.66 -14.70 15.03
CA ALA A 12 9.57 -14.99 16.46
C ALA A 12 10.95 -14.81 17.15
N GLY A 13 10.99 -14.04 18.25
CA GLY A 13 12.25 -13.78 18.96
C GLY A 13 13.16 -12.74 18.31
N LYS A 14 12.74 -12.05 17.24
CA LYS A 14 13.59 -11.17 16.44
C LYS A 14 13.48 -9.69 16.80
N LYS A 15 14.51 -8.93 16.40
CA LYS A 15 14.52 -7.46 16.45
C LYS A 15 13.92 -6.88 15.17
N ILE A 16 12.81 -6.17 15.31
CA ILE A 16 12.10 -5.53 14.20
C ILE A 16 12.34 -4.03 14.24
N SER A 17 13.06 -3.53 13.24
CA SER A 17 13.33 -2.11 13.06
C SER A 17 12.11 -1.39 12.49
N VAL A 18 11.72 -0.30 13.15
CA VAL A 18 10.60 0.56 12.73
C VAL A 18 11.04 2.01 12.71
N MET A 19 10.46 2.81 11.81
CA MET A 19 10.76 4.24 11.75
C MET A 19 10.29 4.96 13.02
N VAL A 20 9.08 4.64 13.47
CA VAL A 20 8.44 5.25 14.66
C VAL A 20 7.79 4.16 15.52
N ALA A 21 7.73 4.38 16.82
CA ALA A 21 7.15 3.43 17.78
C ALA A 21 5.69 3.06 17.43
N GLY A 22 4.93 4.01 16.88
CA GLY A 22 3.53 3.80 16.50
C GLY A 22 3.32 2.71 15.44
N TRP A 23 4.36 2.26 14.73
CA TRP A 23 4.23 1.16 13.77
C TRP A 23 4.06 -0.21 14.41
N GLN A 24 4.29 -0.34 15.72
CA GLN A 24 3.95 -1.55 16.44
C GLN A 24 2.48 -1.95 16.23
N VAL A 25 1.56 -0.97 16.15
CA VAL A 25 0.13 -1.25 15.93
C VAL A 25 -0.17 -1.86 14.55
N ILE A 26 0.78 -1.76 13.61
CA ILE A 26 0.70 -2.37 12.27
C ILE A 26 1.35 -3.76 12.29
N MET A 27 2.47 -3.91 12.99
CA MET A 27 3.22 -5.16 13.04
C MET A 27 2.55 -6.22 13.91
N ASP A 28 2.06 -5.87 15.10
CA ASP A 28 1.50 -6.84 16.04
C ASP A 28 0.36 -7.67 15.42
N PRO A 29 -0.60 -7.09 14.65
CA PRO A 29 -1.63 -7.88 13.98
C PRO A 29 -1.08 -8.86 12.94
N LEU A 30 -0.06 -8.47 12.18
CA LEU A 30 0.62 -9.34 11.22
C LEU A 30 1.33 -10.51 11.92
N LEU A 31 1.96 -10.25 13.07
CA LEU A 31 2.60 -11.28 13.88
C LEU A 31 1.56 -12.28 14.41
N VAL A 32 0.44 -11.79 14.95
CA VAL A 32 -0.66 -12.65 15.42
C VAL A 32 -1.20 -13.55 14.31
N GLU A 33 -1.40 -13.01 13.10
CA GLU A 33 -1.87 -13.82 11.96
C GLU A 33 -0.88 -14.91 11.56
N LEU A 34 0.42 -14.66 11.72
CA LEU A 34 1.49 -15.64 11.54
C LEU A 34 1.61 -16.65 12.69
N GLY A 35 0.81 -16.50 13.76
CA GLY A 35 0.89 -17.32 14.98
C GLY A 35 2.08 -16.97 15.88
N ILE A 36 2.64 -15.77 15.74
CA ILE A 36 3.77 -15.26 16.52
C ILE A 36 3.23 -14.38 17.64
N ASP A 37 3.64 -14.67 18.88
CA ASP A 37 3.38 -13.79 20.02
C ASP A 37 4.12 -12.46 19.83
N PRO A 38 3.43 -11.31 19.75
CA PRO A 38 4.08 -10.00 19.63
C PRO A 38 5.02 -9.68 20.80
N ALA A 39 4.80 -10.26 21.99
CA ALA A 39 5.72 -10.08 23.11
C ALA A 39 7.06 -10.79 22.91
N SER A 40 7.16 -11.71 21.94
CA SER A 40 8.42 -12.39 21.60
C SER A 40 9.37 -11.54 20.77
N VAL A 41 8.91 -10.43 20.16
CA VAL A 41 9.75 -9.58 19.32
C VAL A 41 10.22 -8.34 20.07
N GLU A 42 11.36 -7.78 19.64
CA GLU A 42 11.89 -6.52 20.15
C GLU A 42 11.78 -5.44 19.06
N TYR A 43 11.11 -4.33 19.34
CA TYR A 43 11.06 -3.19 18.41
C TYR A 43 12.27 -2.27 18.57
N VAL A 44 12.96 -2.00 17.46
CA VAL A 44 14.06 -1.03 17.38
C VAL A 44 13.56 0.22 16.67
N VAL A 45 13.31 1.29 17.41
CA VAL A 45 12.88 2.58 16.84
C VAL A 45 14.11 3.33 16.32
N ALA A 46 14.21 3.47 15.00
CA ALA A 46 15.43 3.91 14.33
C ALA A 46 15.27 5.17 13.46
N GLY A 47 14.09 5.80 13.47
CA GLY A 47 13.83 7.00 12.67
C GLY A 47 14.09 6.73 11.19
N PRO A 48 14.59 7.72 10.42
CA PRO A 48 14.90 7.57 9.00
C PRO A 48 15.94 6.49 8.64
N GLN A 49 16.64 5.91 9.63
CA GLN A 49 17.68 4.90 9.41
C GLN A 49 17.20 3.46 9.63
N TRP A 50 15.89 3.23 9.73
CA TRP A 50 15.34 1.91 10.10
C TRP A 50 15.70 0.78 9.13
N GLY A 51 15.82 1.07 7.82
CA GLY A 51 16.34 0.10 6.85
C GLY A 51 17.82 -0.20 7.04
N GLN A 52 18.62 0.83 7.33
CA GLN A 52 20.07 0.70 7.58
C GLN A 52 20.35 -0.13 8.83
N MET A 53 19.48 -0.11 9.84
CA MET A 53 19.62 -0.98 11.01
C MET A 53 19.61 -2.47 10.63
N VAL A 54 18.77 -2.87 9.68
CA VAL A 54 18.76 -4.25 9.17
C VAL A 54 19.98 -4.53 8.32
N ALA A 55 20.32 -3.62 7.39
CA ALA A 55 21.48 -3.77 6.52
C ALA A 55 22.80 -3.89 7.31
N GLN A 56 22.90 -3.25 8.48
CA GLN A 56 24.06 -3.29 9.37
C GLN A 56 24.01 -4.45 10.38
N GLY A 57 22.98 -5.30 10.36
CA GLY A 57 22.81 -6.41 11.31
C GLY A 57 22.49 -5.98 12.75
N LYS A 58 22.04 -4.73 12.95
CA LYS A 58 21.60 -4.21 14.26
C LYS A 58 20.13 -4.51 14.56
N ALA A 59 19.37 -4.91 13.54
CA ALA A 59 18.04 -5.48 13.63
C ALA A 59 17.93 -6.64 12.63
N ASP A 60 17.01 -7.57 12.85
CA ASP A 60 16.84 -8.76 12.01
C ASP A 60 15.91 -8.49 10.82
N ALA A 61 14.90 -7.65 11.01
CA ALA A 61 13.89 -7.31 10.00
C ALA A 61 13.44 -5.86 10.13
N ALA A 62 12.74 -5.35 9.12
CA ALA A 62 12.10 -4.03 9.15
C ALA A 62 10.69 -4.10 8.56
N LEU A 63 9.76 -3.33 9.12
CA LEU A 63 8.50 -3.05 8.44
C LEU A 63 8.78 -2.09 7.27
N VAL A 64 8.28 -2.47 6.10
CA VAL A 64 8.38 -1.70 4.85
C VAL A 64 7.05 -1.77 4.10
N TRP A 65 6.81 -0.82 3.22
CA TRP A 65 5.69 -0.86 2.28
C TRP A 65 6.14 -1.33 0.90
N LEU A 66 5.17 -1.76 0.08
CA LEU A 66 5.40 -2.20 -1.28
C LEU A 66 6.11 -1.12 -2.10
N ALA A 67 7.04 -1.52 -2.97
CA ALA A 67 7.87 -0.65 -3.80
C ALA A 67 8.95 0.19 -3.09
N LEU A 68 9.11 0.05 -1.78
CA LEU A 68 10.25 0.64 -1.07
C LEU A 68 11.55 -0.11 -1.38
N ASP A 69 11.45 -1.39 -1.71
CA ASP A 69 12.53 -2.23 -2.21
C ASP A 69 13.24 -1.58 -3.41
N VAL A 70 12.49 -1.02 -4.36
CA VAL A 70 13.05 -0.31 -5.54
C VAL A 70 13.94 0.86 -5.11
N GLN A 71 13.53 1.60 -4.08
CA GLN A 71 14.27 2.77 -3.59
C GLN A 71 15.50 2.35 -2.81
N TRP A 72 15.35 1.37 -1.92
CA TRP A 72 16.42 0.85 -1.08
C TRP A 72 17.49 0.12 -1.88
N ASP A 73 17.09 -0.65 -2.89
CA ASP A 73 18.02 -1.31 -3.80
C ASP A 73 18.85 -0.31 -4.61
N ALA A 74 18.28 0.83 -4.98
CA ALA A 74 18.96 1.89 -5.73
C ALA A 74 20.04 2.60 -4.90
N VAL A 75 19.89 2.66 -3.57
CA VAL A 75 20.90 3.20 -2.64
C VAL A 75 21.77 2.10 -2.02
N GLY A 76 21.69 0.87 -2.52
CA GLY A 76 22.56 -0.24 -2.12
C GLY A 76 22.13 -1.00 -0.86
N LEU A 77 20.94 -0.75 -0.31
CA LEU A 77 20.37 -1.55 0.78
C LEU A 77 19.82 -2.87 0.23
N LYS A 78 20.71 -3.85 0.03
CA LYS A 78 20.37 -5.19 -0.49
C LYS A 78 19.75 -6.08 0.59
N LEU A 79 18.43 -5.99 0.70
CA LEU A 79 17.63 -6.75 1.67
C LEU A 79 16.80 -7.84 1.00
N LYS A 80 16.38 -8.83 1.79
CA LYS A 80 15.39 -9.83 1.37
C LYS A 80 14.02 -9.33 1.79
N TYR A 81 13.04 -9.42 0.88
CA TYR A 81 11.68 -8.93 1.10
C TYR A 81 10.68 -10.10 1.10
N TRP A 82 9.74 -10.06 2.04
CA TRP A 82 8.53 -10.88 1.99
C TRP A 82 7.34 -9.97 1.82
N ARG A 83 6.48 -10.28 0.85
CA ARG A 83 5.30 -9.46 0.56
C ARG A 83 4.18 -9.83 1.53
N GLY A 84 3.62 -8.82 2.20
CA GLY A 84 2.52 -9.01 3.16
C GLY A 84 1.34 -9.81 2.60
N THR A 85 0.94 -9.52 1.36
CA THR A 85 -0.17 -10.20 0.67
C THR A 85 0.07 -11.69 0.42
N ASP A 86 1.31 -12.18 0.54
CA ASP A 86 1.61 -13.60 0.35
C ASP A 86 1.32 -14.42 1.63
N PHE A 87 1.18 -13.76 2.80
CA PHE A 87 0.98 -14.42 4.09
C PHE A 87 -0.11 -13.80 4.98
N SER A 88 -0.72 -12.68 4.56
CA SER A 88 -1.71 -11.94 5.32
C SER A 88 -2.90 -11.54 4.47
N VAL A 89 -4.11 -11.59 5.06
CA VAL A 89 -5.34 -11.06 4.48
C VAL A 89 -5.81 -9.76 5.16
N LEU A 90 -5.01 -9.21 6.09
CA LEU A 90 -5.37 -8.02 6.83
C LEU A 90 -5.41 -6.79 5.91
N PRO A 91 -6.27 -5.81 6.20
CA PRO A 91 -6.36 -4.61 5.40
C PRO A 91 -5.11 -3.75 5.53
N SER A 92 -4.94 -2.85 4.56
CA SER A 92 -3.88 -1.85 4.56
C SER A 92 -4.49 -0.44 4.56
N ASN A 93 -3.85 0.52 3.90
CA ASN A 93 -4.27 1.91 3.86
C ASN A 93 -5.68 2.08 3.27
N VAL A 94 -6.43 3.01 3.85
CA VAL A 94 -7.81 3.34 3.45
C VAL A 94 -8.02 4.84 3.32
N TYR A 95 -9.08 5.23 2.61
CA TYR A 95 -9.67 6.56 2.78
C TYR A 95 -10.68 6.53 3.93
N ALA A 96 -10.60 7.51 4.83
CA ALA A 96 -11.50 7.66 5.95
C ALA A 96 -12.35 8.93 5.80
N VAL A 97 -13.66 8.80 6.05
CA VAL A 97 -14.62 9.90 6.09
C VAL A 97 -15.46 9.79 7.36
N ARG A 98 -16.06 10.89 7.81
CA ARG A 98 -17.01 10.80 8.93
C ARG A 98 -18.28 10.10 8.46
N LYS A 99 -18.74 9.11 9.23
CA LYS A 99 -20.02 8.41 8.99
C LYS A 99 -21.20 9.39 8.90
N SER A 100 -21.17 10.51 9.63
CA SER A 100 -22.20 11.55 9.55
C SER A 100 -22.20 12.33 8.23
N ASP A 101 -21.06 12.48 7.56
CA ASP A 101 -20.98 13.17 6.27
C ASP A 101 -21.65 12.37 5.14
N LEU A 102 -21.81 11.05 5.31
CA LEU A 102 -22.57 10.21 4.37
C LEU A 102 -24.09 10.45 4.41
N LYS A 103 -24.60 11.06 5.48
CA LYS A 103 -26.04 11.40 5.62
C LYS A 103 -26.41 12.71 4.93
N ASP A 104 -25.42 13.54 4.62
CA ASP A 104 -25.59 14.79 3.89
C ASP A 104 -25.39 14.51 2.40
N SER A 105 -26.42 14.77 1.58
CA SER A 105 -26.40 14.42 0.16
C SER A 105 -25.31 15.15 -0.62
N ALA A 106 -25.02 16.42 -0.30
CA ALA A 106 -23.99 17.19 -0.98
C ALA A 106 -22.59 16.70 -0.62
N LYS A 107 -22.36 16.36 0.66
CA LYS A 107 -21.08 15.79 1.08
C LYS A 107 -20.87 14.37 0.54
N ARG A 108 -21.90 13.52 0.57
CA ARG A 108 -21.84 12.18 -0.03
C ARG A 108 -21.51 12.27 -1.52
N ASP A 109 -22.16 13.16 -2.27
CA ASP A 109 -21.86 13.40 -3.68
C ASP A 109 -20.41 13.84 -3.90
N ALA A 110 -19.90 14.76 -3.09
CA ALA A 110 -18.50 15.18 -3.16
C ALA A 110 -17.51 14.02 -2.89
N ILE A 111 -17.81 13.16 -1.90
CA ILE A 111 -17.00 11.97 -1.60
C ILE A 111 -17.02 10.99 -2.76
N VAL A 112 -18.19 10.69 -3.34
CA VAL A 112 -18.30 9.81 -4.50
C VAL A 112 -17.51 10.37 -5.68
N LYS A 113 -17.60 11.67 -5.97
CA LYS A 113 -16.83 12.31 -7.04
C LYS A 113 -15.32 12.21 -6.81
N PHE A 114 -14.87 12.38 -5.57
CA PHE A 114 -13.46 12.18 -5.21
C PHE A 114 -13.02 10.73 -5.44
N LEU A 115 -13.77 9.76 -4.92
CA LEU A 115 -13.45 8.33 -5.09
C LEU A 115 -13.49 7.89 -6.56
N ARG A 116 -14.43 8.43 -7.34
CA ARG A 116 -14.49 8.23 -8.80
C ARG A 116 -13.24 8.79 -9.48
N GLY A 117 -12.82 10.01 -9.13
CA GLY A 117 -11.57 10.58 -9.63
C GLY A 117 -10.35 9.73 -9.29
N SER A 118 -10.27 9.20 -8.07
CA SER A 118 -9.20 8.27 -7.64
C SER A 118 -9.22 6.98 -8.46
N SER A 119 -10.41 6.39 -8.66
CA SER A 119 -10.59 5.15 -9.44
C SER A 119 -10.24 5.35 -10.91
N MET A 120 -10.65 6.48 -11.49
CA MET A 120 -10.26 6.88 -12.84
C MET A 120 -8.75 7.09 -12.96
N GLY A 121 -8.08 7.65 -11.94
CA GLY A 121 -6.63 7.81 -11.93
C GLY A 121 -5.88 6.48 -11.92
N LEU A 122 -6.32 5.53 -11.08
CA LEU A 122 -5.78 4.17 -11.07
C LEU A 122 -6.02 3.47 -12.42
N HIS A 123 -7.22 3.60 -12.98
CA HIS A 123 -7.54 3.07 -14.30
C HIS A 123 -6.76 3.76 -15.43
N PHE A 124 -6.47 5.05 -15.32
CA PHE A 124 -5.65 5.75 -16.30
C PHE A 124 -4.21 5.24 -16.27
N GLY A 125 -3.58 5.22 -15.10
CA GLY A 125 -2.20 4.77 -14.92
C GLY A 125 -2.02 3.30 -15.33
N ARG A 126 -3.07 2.49 -15.13
CA ARG A 126 -3.16 1.12 -15.62
C ARG A 126 -2.93 0.99 -17.14
N PHE A 127 -3.46 1.92 -17.94
CA PHE A 127 -3.38 1.88 -19.40
C PHE A 127 -2.30 2.79 -19.99
N ASN A 128 -1.71 3.66 -19.17
CA ASN A 128 -0.48 4.39 -19.50
C ASN A 128 0.39 4.58 -18.24
N PRO A 129 1.16 3.55 -17.87
CA PRO A 129 2.07 3.61 -16.72
C PRO A 129 3.04 4.78 -16.75
N GLN A 130 3.66 5.05 -17.91
CA GLN A 130 4.59 6.17 -18.01
C GLN A 130 3.91 7.52 -17.75
N ALA A 131 2.67 7.71 -18.21
CA ALA A 131 1.93 8.93 -17.94
C ALA A 131 1.58 9.06 -16.45
N GLY A 132 1.15 7.96 -15.81
CA GLY A 132 0.90 7.95 -14.37
C GLY A 132 2.14 8.36 -13.57
N ALA A 133 3.29 7.75 -13.88
CA ALA A 133 4.55 8.07 -13.21
C ALA A 133 5.02 9.50 -13.50
N GLN A 134 4.93 9.93 -14.76
CA GLN A 134 5.31 11.28 -15.17
C GLN A 134 4.50 12.35 -14.43
N ILE A 135 3.18 12.22 -14.35
CA ILE A 135 2.31 13.22 -13.71
C ILE A 135 2.74 13.44 -12.25
N VAL A 136 2.97 12.35 -11.51
CA VAL A 136 3.42 12.41 -10.11
C VAL A 136 4.85 12.96 -10.01
N TYR A 137 5.75 12.45 -10.85
CA TYR A 137 7.15 12.85 -10.86
C TYR A 137 7.34 14.32 -11.19
N ASP A 138 6.58 14.87 -12.15
CA ASP A 138 6.64 16.28 -12.55
C ASP A 138 6.00 17.20 -11.49
N GLN A 139 5.01 16.70 -10.74
CA GLN A 139 4.37 17.47 -9.66
C GLN A 139 5.24 17.58 -8.39
N PHE A 140 5.91 16.49 -7.98
CA PHE A 140 6.57 16.42 -6.68
C PHE A 140 8.09 16.44 -6.80
N ALA A 141 8.70 17.58 -6.46
CA ALA A 141 10.16 17.77 -6.49
C ALA A 141 10.91 16.73 -5.65
N SER A 142 10.37 16.37 -4.48
CA SER A 142 10.97 15.38 -3.58
C SER A 142 11.16 14.00 -4.22
N ILE A 143 10.29 13.61 -5.17
CA ILE A 143 10.44 12.35 -5.91
C ILE A 143 11.62 12.45 -6.88
N ARG A 144 11.74 13.58 -7.59
CA ARG A 144 12.83 13.81 -8.55
C ARG A 144 14.21 13.89 -7.89
N GLU A 145 14.25 14.37 -6.65
CA GLU A 145 15.46 14.42 -5.85
C GLU A 145 15.92 13.02 -5.38
N GLN A 146 15.01 12.06 -5.32
CA GLN A 146 15.26 10.72 -4.77
C GLN A 146 15.33 9.62 -5.82
N MET A 147 14.72 9.80 -6.99
CA MET A 147 14.56 8.76 -7.99
C MET A 147 14.80 9.28 -9.40
N THR A 148 15.36 8.41 -10.24
CA THR A 148 15.32 8.59 -11.69
C THR A 148 13.92 8.27 -12.23
N PRO A 149 13.56 8.70 -13.46
CA PRO A 149 12.30 8.30 -14.09
C PRO A 149 12.08 6.79 -14.15
N ASP A 150 13.11 5.99 -14.45
CA ASP A 150 13.03 4.52 -14.45
C ASP A 150 12.69 3.94 -13.07
N LEU A 151 13.32 4.45 -12.01
CA LEU A 151 13.04 4.03 -10.63
C LEU A 151 11.63 4.44 -10.19
N ALA A 152 11.20 5.65 -10.55
CA ALA A 152 9.86 6.13 -10.24
C ALA A 152 8.79 5.31 -10.97
N LEU A 153 9.01 4.93 -12.24
CA LEU A 153 8.10 4.05 -12.98
C LEU A 153 8.02 2.67 -12.34
N GLU A 154 9.16 2.08 -11.99
CA GLU A 154 9.19 0.74 -11.40
C GLU A 154 8.56 0.72 -10.00
N SER A 155 8.82 1.76 -9.19
CA SER A 155 8.20 1.90 -7.87
C SER A 155 6.66 2.03 -8.00
N MET A 156 6.19 2.86 -8.94
CA MET A 156 4.75 2.99 -9.20
C MET A 156 4.14 1.67 -9.72
N ARG A 157 4.83 0.93 -10.60
CA ARG A 157 4.36 -0.36 -11.11
C ARG A 157 4.13 -1.36 -9.99
N GLN A 158 5.08 -1.48 -9.08
CA GLN A 158 4.93 -2.36 -7.92
C GLN A 158 3.77 -1.93 -7.03
N LEU A 159 3.68 -0.65 -6.67
CA LEU A 159 2.56 -0.12 -5.87
C LEU A 159 1.19 -0.37 -6.51
N ALA A 160 1.10 -0.18 -7.83
CA ALA A 160 -0.15 -0.33 -8.56
C ALA A 160 -0.72 -1.76 -8.44
N TYR A 161 0.13 -2.78 -8.32
CA TYR A 161 -0.30 -4.18 -8.17
C TYR A 161 -1.29 -4.36 -7.01
N SER A 162 -1.03 -3.70 -5.86
CA SER A 162 -1.93 -3.73 -4.70
C SER A 162 -3.12 -2.80 -4.87
N PHE A 163 -2.94 -1.57 -5.38
CA PHE A 163 -4.05 -0.60 -5.50
C PHE A 163 -5.15 -1.04 -6.47
N VAL A 164 -4.85 -1.94 -7.41
CA VAL A 164 -5.82 -2.43 -8.41
C VAL A 164 -6.37 -3.83 -8.08
N GLU A 165 -6.10 -4.37 -6.89
CA GLU A 165 -6.53 -5.72 -6.51
C GLU A 165 -8.04 -5.89 -6.61
N GLY A 166 -8.83 -4.96 -6.06
CA GLY A 166 -10.29 -5.02 -6.12
C GLY A 166 -10.82 -5.09 -7.56
N GLU A 167 -10.27 -4.29 -8.48
CA GLU A 167 -10.62 -4.37 -9.91
C GLU A 167 -10.17 -5.70 -10.53
N ARG A 168 -8.97 -6.19 -10.21
CA ARG A 168 -8.47 -7.50 -10.68
C ARG A 168 -9.40 -8.66 -10.27
N ARG A 169 -10.06 -8.53 -9.12
CA ARG A 169 -11.00 -9.52 -8.57
C ARG A 169 -12.46 -9.25 -8.96
N GLY A 170 -12.74 -8.21 -9.74
CA GLY A 170 -14.10 -7.84 -10.16
C GLY A 170 -14.95 -7.15 -9.08
N LEU A 171 -14.34 -6.68 -7.99
CA LEU A 171 -15.00 -5.96 -6.89
C LEU A 171 -15.06 -4.44 -7.13
N GLY A 172 -14.24 -3.93 -8.05
CA GLY A 172 -14.07 -2.50 -8.32
C GLY A 172 -12.91 -1.89 -7.54
N TYR A 173 -12.46 -0.70 -7.96
CA TYR A 173 -11.38 0.02 -7.30
C TYR A 173 -11.81 0.49 -5.90
N GLY A 174 -10.91 0.32 -4.92
CA GLY A 174 -11.09 0.76 -3.54
C GLY A 174 -12.03 -0.11 -2.70
N ALA A 175 -12.52 -1.24 -3.22
CA ALA A 175 -13.40 -2.14 -2.48
C ALA A 175 -12.69 -2.74 -1.26
N PHE A 176 -13.40 -2.79 -0.13
CA PHE A 176 -12.97 -3.51 1.06
C PHE A 176 -13.37 -4.98 1.02
N GLU A 177 -12.51 -5.83 1.58
CA GLU A 177 -12.79 -7.25 1.79
C GLU A 177 -13.24 -7.51 3.22
N SER A 178 -14.53 -7.79 3.38
CA SER A 178 -15.16 -7.92 4.70
C SER A 178 -14.49 -9.00 5.57
N GLU A 179 -14.07 -10.14 4.99
CA GLU A 179 -13.44 -11.23 5.76
C GLU A 179 -12.08 -10.82 6.35
N GLY A 180 -11.25 -10.16 5.55
CA GLY A 180 -9.96 -9.62 6.02
C GLY A 180 -10.14 -8.56 7.10
N TRP A 181 -11.16 -7.71 6.97
CA TRP A 181 -11.52 -6.72 7.97
C TRP A 181 -12.06 -7.33 9.27
N GLU A 182 -12.94 -8.33 9.22
CA GLU A 182 -13.41 -9.01 10.44
C GLU A 182 -12.24 -9.60 11.22
N LYS A 183 -11.35 -10.34 10.51
CA LYS A 183 -10.16 -10.92 11.11
C LYS A 183 -9.27 -9.86 11.74
N PHE A 184 -9.07 -8.72 11.06
CA PHE A 184 -8.31 -7.61 11.62
C PHE A 184 -8.96 -7.03 12.87
N LEU A 185 -10.27 -6.82 12.85
CA LEU A 185 -11.03 -6.29 13.98
C LEU A 185 -11.00 -7.22 15.20
N ASP A 186 -11.03 -8.54 14.98
CA ASP A 186 -10.80 -9.54 16.04
C ASP A 186 -9.40 -9.37 16.65
N ILE A 187 -8.37 -9.41 15.80
CA ILE A 187 -6.98 -9.38 16.24
C ILE A 187 -6.65 -8.10 17.01
N ILE A 188 -7.05 -6.92 16.52
CA ILE A 188 -6.73 -5.66 17.21
C ILE A 188 -7.52 -5.48 18.52
N ALA A 189 -8.68 -6.14 18.65
CA ALA A 189 -9.44 -6.16 19.89
C ALA A 189 -8.76 -7.08 20.92
N ASP A 190 -8.33 -8.27 20.51
CA ASP A 190 -7.60 -9.22 21.37
C ASP A 190 -6.24 -8.66 21.82
N LEU A 191 -5.58 -7.88 20.96
CA LEU A 191 -4.35 -7.15 21.30
C LEU A 191 -4.59 -5.94 22.22
N GLY A 192 -5.84 -5.58 22.50
CA GLY A 192 -6.19 -4.40 23.31
C GLY A 192 -5.86 -3.06 22.64
N GLN A 193 -5.63 -3.04 21.32
CA GLN A 193 -5.44 -1.79 20.56
C GLN A 193 -6.73 -0.98 20.44
N THR A 194 -7.87 -1.63 20.69
CA THR A 194 -9.18 -1.00 20.81
C THR A 194 -9.79 -1.35 22.18
N SER A 195 -10.61 -0.46 22.74
CA SER A 195 -11.24 -0.69 24.07
C SER A 195 -12.32 -1.77 24.06
N ARG A 196 -12.82 -2.10 22.86
CA ARG A 196 -13.77 -3.16 22.57
C ARG A 196 -13.57 -3.58 21.12
N ARG A 197 -14.06 -4.77 20.78
CA ARG A 197 -14.24 -5.16 19.38
C ARG A 197 -15.21 -4.20 18.68
N LEU A 198 -14.77 -3.63 17.57
CA LEU A 198 -15.62 -2.88 16.64
C LEU A 198 -16.31 -3.87 15.69
N SER A 199 -17.50 -3.53 15.21
CA SER A 199 -18.15 -4.29 14.13
C SER A 199 -17.73 -3.76 12.75
N LEU A 200 -17.96 -4.56 11.70
CA LEU A 200 -17.70 -4.12 10.32
C LEU A 200 -18.48 -2.85 9.96
N ASP A 201 -19.77 -2.77 10.30
CA ASP A 201 -20.64 -1.65 9.94
C ASP A 201 -20.31 -0.35 10.71
N GLU A 202 -19.55 -0.47 11.79
CA GLU A 202 -18.94 0.67 12.49
C GLU A 202 -17.66 1.16 11.82
N THR A 203 -16.98 0.30 11.05
CA THR A 203 -15.59 0.51 10.61
C THR A 203 -15.48 0.79 9.11
N ILE A 204 -16.15 0.01 8.27
CA ILE A 204 -16.04 0.07 6.81
C ILE A 204 -17.41 0.15 6.13
N THR A 205 -17.41 0.61 4.88
CA THR A 205 -18.58 0.50 4.00
C THR A 205 -18.12 0.39 2.54
N ASN A 206 -18.79 -0.46 1.77
CA ASN A 206 -18.64 -0.55 0.31
C ASN A 206 -19.79 0.15 -0.44
N ASP A 207 -20.68 0.87 0.25
CA ASP A 207 -21.91 1.46 -0.33
C ASP A 207 -21.64 2.51 -1.41
N LEU A 208 -20.42 3.04 -1.46
CA LEU A 208 -20.00 4.03 -2.46
C LEU A 208 -19.23 3.40 -3.63
N ILE A 209 -18.85 2.12 -3.55
CA ILE A 209 -17.94 1.49 -4.51
C ILE A 209 -18.57 1.40 -5.89
N GLU A 210 -19.80 0.92 -5.99
CA GLU A 210 -20.51 0.83 -7.28
C GLU A 210 -20.60 2.20 -7.96
N GLU A 211 -21.09 3.21 -7.23
CA GLU A 211 -21.26 4.56 -7.75
C GLU A 211 -19.91 5.22 -8.11
N ALA A 212 -18.87 5.03 -7.29
CA ALA A 212 -17.53 5.54 -7.56
C ALA A 212 -16.86 4.85 -8.77
N ASN A 213 -17.25 3.61 -9.07
CA ASN A 213 -16.73 2.86 -10.21
C ASN A 213 -17.60 3.01 -11.48
N ASP A 214 -18.76 3.66 -11.39
CA ASP A 214 -19.57 4.05 -12.54
C ASP A 214 -18.95 5.26 -13.26
N PHE A 215 -18.07 4.95 -14.21
CA PHE A 215 -17.47 5.91 -15.13
C PHE A 215 -17.17 5.25 -16.49
N ASP A 216 -17.04 6.06 -17.54
CA ASP A 216 -16.68 5.56 -18.88
C ASP A 216 -15.21 5.09 -18.91
N LYS A 217 -14.99 3.82 -18.56
CA LYS A 217 -13.67 3.16 -18.59
C LYS A 217 -13.02 3.29 -19.96
N LYS A 218 -13.78 3.11 -21.05
CA LYS A 218 -13.26 3.25 -22.43
C LYS A 218 -12.80 4.65 -22.75
N ARG A 219 -13.46 5.69 -22.22
CA ARG A 219 -12.98 7.07 -22.32
C ARG A 219 -11.67 7.24 -21.57
N VAL A 220 -11.59 6.80 -20.32
CA VAL A 220 -10.35 6.92 -19.52
C VAL A 220 -9.19 6.19 -20.21
N GLU A 221 -9.42 5.02 -20.80
CA GLU A 221 -8.41 4.33 -21.62
C GLU A 221 -7.97 5.13 -22.85
N ARG A 222 -8.90 5.77 -23.56
CA ARG A 222 -8.57 6.64 -24.70
C ARG A 222 -7.75 7.84 -24.23
N ASP A 223 -8.15 8.47 -23.13
CA ASP A 223 -7.46 9.61 -22.54
C ASP A 223 -6.03 9.21 -22.11
N ALA A 224 -5.86 8.02 -21.52
CA ALA A 224 -4.55 7.45 -21.18
C ALA A 224 -3.67 7.25 -22.41
N LYS A 225 -4.19 6.61 -23.46
CA LYS A 225 -3.44 6.38 -24.71
C LYS A 225 -3.12 7.67 -25.47
N ALA A 226 -3.94 8.72 -25.33
CA ALA A 226 -3.75 10.02 -25.96
C ALA A 226 -2.80 10.95 -25.18
N PHE A 227 -2.42 10.59 -23.94
CA PHE A 227 -1.52 11.41 -23.13
C PHE A 227 -0.15 11.53 -23.80
N LYS A 228 0.32 12.77 -23.94
CA LYS A 228 1.61 13.07 -24.56
C LYS A 228 2.72 13.01 -23.51
N LEU A 229 3.48 11.92 -23.54
CA LEU A 229 4.68 11.78 -22.72
C LEU A 229 5.72 12.84 -23.09
N SER A 230 6.48 13.30 -22.10
CA SER A 230 7.64 14.14 -22.38
C SER A 230 8.75 13.32 -23.05
N SER A 231 9.75 14.01 -23.60
CA SER A 231 10.92 13.34 -24.20
C SER A 231 11.67 12.45 -23.22
N THR A 232 11.62 12.77 -21.93
CA THR A 232 12.23 11.96 -20.87
C THR A 232 11.49 10.64 -20.68
N TRP A 233 10.15 10.67 -20.72
CA TRP A 233 9.31 9.53 -20.33
C TRP A 233 8.94 8.58 -21.47
N LYS A 234 8.97 9.06 -22.72
CA LYS A 234 8.60 8.24 -23.89
C LYS A 234 9.45 6.97 -24.05
N ASP A 235 10.70 6.99 -23.57
CA ASP A 235 11.65 5.89 -23.74
C ASP A 235 11.83 5.06 -22.45
N VAL A 236 11.22 5.46 -21.34
CA VAL A 236 11.24 4.73 -20.06
C VAL A 236 10.34 3.50 -20.19
N LYS A 237 10.85 2.33 -19.79
CA LYS A 237 10.16 1.04 -19.93
C LYS A 237 9.84 0.44 -18.58
N THR A 238 8.68 -0.21 -18.48
CA THR A 238 8.33 -1.03 -17.31
C THR A 238 9.25 -2.25 -17.24
N GLN A 239 9.74 -2.62 -16.05
CA GLN A 239 10.62 -3.79 -15.89
C GLN A 239 9.85 -5.13 -15.80
N GLY A 240 8.52 -5.06 -15.76
CA GLY A 240 7.63 -6.19 -15.78
C GLY A 240 6.23 -5.78 -16.22
N PRO A 241 5.26 -6.70 -16.21
CA PRO A 241 3.88 -6.35 -16.50
C PRO A 241 3.36 -5.37 -15.43
N PHE A 242 2.43 -4.51 -15.83
CA PHE A 242 1.70 -3.64 -14.90
C PHE A 242 0.53 -4.38 -14.21
N PHE A 243 0.43 -5.70 -14.44
CA PHE A 243 -0.49 -6.66 -13.83
C PHE A 243 0.23 -7.93 -13.43
#